data_AF-A0A484GWK3-F1
#
_entry.id   AF-A0A484GWK3-F1
#
_cell.length_a   1.000
_cell.length_b   1.000
_cell.length_c   1.000
_cell.angle_alpha   90.00
_cell.angle_beta   90.00
_cell.angle_gamma   90.00
#
_symmetry.space_group_name_H-M   'P 1'
#
loop_
_entity.id
_entity.type
_entity.pdbx_description
1 polymer ?
#
loop_
_entity_poly.entity_id
_entity_poly.type
_entity_poly.pdbx_seq_one_letter_code
_entity_poly.pdbx_strand_id
1 'polypeptide(L)' 'QITFYEDRGFQGRCYECSSDCPNLQPYFSRCNSIRVDSGCWM' A
#
# COMPACT_ATOMS: atom_id res chain seq x y z
N GLN A 1 9.61 0.91 -4.12
CA GLN A 1 8.19 0.87 -4.58
C GLN A 1 7.39 0.04 -3.59
N ILE A 2 6.22 0.52 -3.16
CA ILE A 2 5.35 -0.15 -2.18
C ILE A 2 3.92 -0.21 -2.71
N THR A 3 3.24 -1.32 -2.44
CA THR A 3 1.85 -1.54 -2.81
C THR A 3 1.05 -1.96 -1.59
N PHE A 4 -0.02 -1.21 -1.30
CA PHE A 4 -0.96 -1.47 -0.23
C PHE A 4 -2.18 -2.21 -0.79
N TYR A 5 -2.70 -3.19 -0.06
CA TYR A 5 -3.87 -3.97 -0.44
C TYR A 5 -4.94 -3.90 0.64
N GLU A 6 -6.20 -3.73 0.23
CA GLU A 6 -7.34 -3.66 1.16
C GLU A 6 -7.67 -5.02 1.79
N ASP A 7 -7.35 -6.14 1.13
CA ASP A 7 -7.59 -7.49 1.65
C ASP A 7 -6.27 -8.21 2.00
N ARG A 8 -6.39 -9.39 2.61
CA ARG A 8 -5.24 -10.22 2.99
C ARG A 8 -4.68 -10.95 1.77
N GLY A 9 -3.39 -11.30 1.81
CA GLY A 9 -2.77 -12.14 0.76
C GLY A 9 -2.57 -11.42 -0.57
N PHE A 10 -2.37 -10.10 -0.56
CA PHE A 10 -2.15 -9.27 -1.76
C PHE A 10 -3.33 -9.27 -2.74
N GLN A 11 -4.55 -9.22 -2.20
CA GLN A 11 -5.80 -9.25 -2.95
C GLN A 11 -6.65 -7.99 -2.75
N GLY A 12 -7.71 -7.87 -3.53
CA GLY A 12 -8.64 -6.77 -3.47
C GLY A 12 -8.10 -5.51 -4.13
N ARG A 13 -8.65 -4.36 -3.75
CA ARG A 13 -8.19 -3.05 -4.24
C ARG A 13 -6.77 -2.80 -3.75
N CYS A 14 -5.91 -2.31 -4.64
CA CYS A 14 -4.55 -1.95 -4.29
C CYS A 14 -4.22 -0.50 -4.65
N TYR A 15 -3.26 0.06 -3.92
CA TYR A 15 -2.70 1.38 -4.17
C TYR A 15 -1.18 1.28 -4.16
N GLU A 16 -0.55 1.72 -5.24
CA GLU A 16 0.90 1.74 -5.37
C GLU A 16 1.43 3.15 -5.16
N CYS A 17 2.53 3.26 -4.43
CA CYS A 17 3.28 4.49 -4.30
C CYS A 17 4.78 4.24 -4.48
N SER A 18 5.44 5.19 -5.14
CA SER A 18 6.88 5.17 -5.40
C SER A 18 7.65 6.26 -4.65
N SER A 19 6.95 7.14 -3.93
CA SER A 19 7.49 8.29 -3.21
C SER A 19 6.75 8.51 -1.88
N ASP A 20 7.20 9.46 -1.06
CA ASP A 20 6.51 9.81 0.18
C ASP A 20 5.07 10.27 -0.09
N CYS A 21 4.10 9.66 0.60
CA CYS A 21 2.68 9.98 0.48
C CYS A 21 2.12 10.29 1.87
N PRO A 22 2.02 11.58 2.26
CA PRO A 22 1.69 11.97 3.63
C PRO A 22 0.25 11.70 4.04
N ASN A 23 -0.65 11.41 3.08
CA ASN A 23 -2.03 11.08 3.37
C ASN A 23 -2.52 9.90 2.54
N LEU A 24 -2.62 8.74 3.18
CA LEU A 24 -3.08 7.51 2.54
C LEU A 24 -4.60 7.27 2.66
N GLN A 25 -5.30 8.00 3.54
CA GLN A 25 -6.73 7.82 3.81
C GLN A 25 -7.66 7.94 2.59
N PRO A 26 -7.40 8.83 1.59
CA PRO A 26 -8.25 8.93 0.41
C PRO A 26 -8.16 7.72 -0.52
N TYR A 27 -7.05 6.97 -0.44
CA TYR A 27 -6.74 5.92 -1.41
C TYR A 27 -7.28 4.55 -1.01
N PHE A 28 -7.37 4.28 0.29
CA PHE A 28 -7.92 3.04 0.82
C PHE A 28 -8.58 3.26 2.17
N SER A 29 -9.66 2.51 2.40
CA SER A 29 -10.43 2.59 3.67
C SER A 29 -9.78 1.75 4.78
N ARG A 30 -8.99 0.76 4.37
CA ARG A 30 -8.35 -0.24 5.21
C ARG A 30 -7.14 -0.82 4.47
N CYS A 31 -6.15 -1.33 5.20
CA CYS A 31 -5.04 -2.06 4.62
C CYS A 31 -4.81 -3.35 5.40
N ASN A 32 -4.84 -4.48 4.71
CA ASN A 32 -4.73 -5.81 5.33
C ASN A 32 -3.54 -6.63 4.77
N SER A 33 -2.88 -6.16 3.72
CA SER A 33 -1.58 -6.66 3.31
C SER A 33 -0.79 -5.61 2.53
N ILE A 34 0.54 -5.70 2.57
CA ILE A 34 1.47 -4.73 1.96
C ILE A 34 2.58 -5.50 1.27
N ARG A 35 2.92 -5.12 0.04
CA ARG A 35 4.05 -5.65 -0.71
C ARG A 35 5.08 -4.55 -0.94
N VAL A 36 6.33 -4.82 -0.59
CA VAL A 36 7.46 -3.93 -0.86
C VAL A 36 8.34 -4.59 -1.91
N ASP A 37 8.42 -4.00 -3.11
CA ASP A 37 9.28 -4.52 -4.19
C ASP A 37 10.73 -4.06 -4.03
N SER A 38 10.96 -2.87 -3.48
CA SER A 38 12.31 -2.34 -3.24
C SER A 38 12.35 -1.19 -2.25
N GLY A 39 13.48 -1.08 -1.53
CA GLY A 39 13.76 -0.02 -0.55
C GLY A 39 13.29 -0.34 0.88
N CYS A 40 13.61 0.57 1.81
CA CYS A 40 13.08 0.56 3.17
C CYS A 40 11.96 1.60 3.25
N TRP A 41 10.79 1.20 3.75
CA TRP A 41 9.63 2.08 3.96
C TRP A 41 9.36 2.18 5.46
N MET A 42 9.04 3.38 5.94
CA MET A 42 8.82 3.70 7.36
C MET A 42 7.36 4.07 7.61
#